data_AF-A0A9P5PWK4-F1
#
_entry.id   AF-A0A9P5PWK4-F1
#
_cell.length_a   1.000
_cell.length_b   1.000
_cell.length_c   1.000
_cell.angle_alpha   90.00
_cell.angle_beta   90.00
_cell.angle_gamma   90.00
#
_symmetry.space_group_name_H-M   'P 1'
#
loop_
_entity.id
_entity.type
_entity.pdbx_description
1 polymer ?
#
loop_
_entity_poly.entity_id
_entity_poly.type
_entity_poly.pdbx_seq_one_letter_code
_entity_poly.pdbx_strand_id
1 'polypeptide(L)'
;MIRLSGLRFPRNVFGSSTRRYAHITSYRRLPTRNLIWGTVGATLAISVALAFSDTVRLDSNITPQDDPETTTDPATGIRFPKTVKVASKVPLPILSLVGVGVRTVSFLRVQVYSVAFYADLDNPNLKLDPSMTPDEKIQEIVKTCACEIRIVPTRSTSYSHLRDAFIRAITTRLSVSRKNGTLTDEQAFEAASPIRKLKTLFPNTALSKHSPLDIFLYPPIPGKPRVLIFRDLGSIESDWVATEFVLHYFEGEGPSPPLKKMVVETVQSLQK
;
A
#
# COMPACT_ATOMS: atom_id res chain seq x y z
N MET A 1 44.91 -7.24 61.18
CA MET A 1 43.88 -6.88 62.17
C MET A 1 44.06 -5.40 62.51
N ILE A 2 43.15 -4.53 62.07
CA ILE A 2 42.72 -3.25 62.69
C ILE A 2 41.49 -2.81 61.89
N ARG A 3 40.45 -2.40 62.60
CA ARG A 3 39.06 -2.24 62.17
C ARG A 3 38.67 -0.76 62.27
N LEU A 4 37.83 -0.32 61.32
CA LEU A 4 36.80 0.74 61.38
C LEU A 4 37.20 2.21 61.58
N SER A 5 36.75 3.04 60.62
CA SER A 5 35.80 4.17 60.78
C SER A 5 35.77 4.93 59.44
N GLY A 6 34.68 5.42 58.87
CA GLY A 6 33.38 5.81 59.39
C GLY A 6 33.08 7.22 58.88
N LEU A 7 32.57 7.36 57.65
CA LEU A 7 32.11 8.65 57.11
C LEU A 7 30.70 8.48 56.52
N ARG A 8 29.72 8.96 57.31
CA ARG A 8 28.30 9.07 56.95
C ARG A 8 28.10 10.38 56.18
N PHE A 9 27.51 10.31 54.99
CA PHE A 9 26.95 11.46 54.28
C PHE A 9 25.49 11.66 54.69
N PRO A 10 25.03 12.89 55.00
CA PRO A 10 23.60 13.17 55.12
C PRO A 10 23.03 13.48 53.73
N ARG A 11 21.93 12.81 53.34
CA ARG A 11 21.11 13.23 52.20
C ARG A 11 19.75 13.70 52.68
N ASN A 12 19.53 14.99 52.45
CA ASN A 12 18.34 15.74 52.79
C ASN A 12 17.07 15.16 52.18
N VAL A 13 16.04 15.16 53.01
CA VAL A 13 14.64 14.89 52.69
C VAL A 13 14.08 16.11 51.95
N PHE A 14 13.74 15.94 50.68
CA PHE A 14 12.92 16.91 49.94
C PHE A 14 11.49 16.41 49.87
N GLY A 15 10.63 16.96 50.73
CA GLY A 15 9.18 16.84 50.63
C GLY A 15 8.65 17.76 49.52
N SER A 16 7.90 17.20 48.57
CA SER A 16 7.16 17.97 47.58
C SER A 16 5.67 17.88 47.88
N SER A 17 5.13 18.96 48.44
CA SER A 17 3.68 19.15 48.62
C SER A 17 3.04 19.50 47.28
N THR A 18 2.25 18.61 46.71
CA THR A 18 1.39 18.93 45.55
C THR A 18 0.00 19.30 46.04
N ARG A 19 -0.28 20.61 46.14
CA ARG A 19 -1.64 21.15 46.19
C ARG A 19 -2.21 21.11 44.77
N ARG A 20 -3.26 20.33 44.53
CA ARG A 20 -4.13 20.49 43.36
C ARG A 20 -5.51 20.94 43.81
N TYR A 21 -5.84 22.16 43.38
CA TYR A 21 -7.15 22.78 43.51
C TYR A 21 -8.18 22.01 42.67
N ALA A 22 -9.30 21.64 43.30
CA ALA A 22 -10.48 21.16 42.62
C ALA A 22 -11.36 22.36 42.23
N HIS A 23 -11.61 22.56 40.94
CA HIS A 23 -12.64 23.48 40.47
C HIS A 23 -13.96 22.70 40.32
N ILE A 24 -14.90 22.97 41.22
CA ILE A 24 -16.31 22.63 41.10
C ILE A 24 -17.04 23.93 40.71
N THR A 25 -17.62 23.98 39.51
CA THR A 25 -18.66 24.96 39.15
C THR A 25 -19.62 24.31 38.16
N SER A 26 -20.73 23.74 38.64
CA SER A 26 -22.07 24.36 38.71
C SER A 26 -22.73 24.59 37.33
N TYR A 27 -23.36 23.53 36.81
CA TYR A 27 -24.36 23.64 35.75
C TYR A 27 -25.60 24.38 36.28
N ARG A 28 -25.78 25.64 35.86
CA ARG A 28 -27.07 26.34 36.01
C ARG A 28 -28.05 25.81 34.97
N ARG A 29 -29.03 25.03 35.41
CA ARG A 29 -30.35 24.97 34.78
C ARG A 29 -31.16 26.17 35.24
N LEU A 30 -32.08 26.64 34.39
CA LEU A 30 -33.37 27.31 34.66
C LEU A 30 -33.88 27.89 33.31
N PRO A 31 -35.17 28.21 33.12
CA PRO A 31 -36.31 27.30 33.18
C PRO A 31 -37.27 27.47 31.98
N THR A 32 -38.33 26.69 32.02
CA THR A 32 -39.47 26.60 31.11
C THR A 32 -40.44 27.79 31.19
N ARG A 33 -41.26 27.89 30.12
CA ARG A 33 -42.71 28.24 30.03
C ARG A 33 -43.16 29.58 29.43
N ASN A 34 -43.91 29.40 28.33
CA ASN A 34 -45.12 30.10 27.83
C ASN A 34 -45.02 31.54 27.30
N LEU A 35 -45.44 31.75 26.04
CA LEU A 35 -46.79 32.26 25.74
C LEU A 35 -47.17 32.06 24.25
N ILE A 36 -48.47 32.00 24.03
CA ILE A 36 -49.24 31.60 22.85
C ILE A 36 -49.87 32.87 22.22
N TRP A 37 -49.96 32.87 20.88
CA TRP A 37 -50.87 33.61 19.98
C TRP A 37 -50.56 35.04 19.51
N GLY A 38 -50.69 35.19 18.19
CA GLY A 38 -50.65 36.44 17.45
C GLY A 38 -50.54 36.20 15.94
N THR A 39 -51.59 35.66 15.32
CA THR A 39 -51.76 35.57 13.87
C THR A 39 -52.11 36.93 13.28
N VAL A 40 -51.29 37.52 12.40
CA VAL A 40 -51.72 38.35 11.25
C VAL A 40 -50.56 38.44 10.26
N GLY A 41 -50.83 38.22 8.97
CA GLY A 41 -50.16 39.01 7.92
C GLY A 41 -49.21 38.28 6.99
N ALA A 42 -49.79 37.55 6.04
CA ALA A 42 -49.38 37.50 4.63
C ALA A 42 -47.88 37.66 4.29
N THR A 43 -47.19 36.55 4.02
CA THR A 43 -46.11 36.54 3.04
C THR A 43 -45.95 35.18 2.36
N LEU A 44 -46.09 35.21 1.03
CA LEU A 44 -45.42 34.39 0.02
C LEU A 44 -45.85 32.92 -0.16
N ALA A 45 -46.58 32.74 -1.27
CA ALA A 45 -46.65 31.53 -2.05
C ALA A 45 -45.26 30.91 -2.30
N ILE A 46 -45.17 29.59 -2.18
CA ILE A 46 -44.74 28.61 -3.20
C ILE A 46 -44.96 27.24 -2.55
N SER A 47 -46.07 26.61 -2.91
CA SER A 47 -46.32 25.20 -2.63
C SER A 47 -45.71 24.36 -3.75
N VAL A 48 -45.09 23.24 -3.36
CA VAL A 48 -44.74 22.06 -4.17
C VAL A 48 -43.57 22.20 -5.15
N ALA A 49 -42.36 21.98 -4.63
CA ALA A 49 -41.24 21.43 -5.39
C ALA A 49 -40.49 20.38 -4.53
N LEU A 50 -41.20 19.33 -4.13
CA LEU A 50 -40.62 18.15 -3.46
C LEU A 50 -41.08 16.86 -4.16
N ALA A 51 -40.95 16.80 -5.48
CA ALA A 51 -41.31 15.62 -6.26
C ALA A 51 -40.33 15.31 -7.41
N PHE A 52 -39.06 15.72 -7.29
CA PHE A 52 -37.96 15.23 -8.14
C PHE A 52 -36.68 15.12 -7.32
N SER A 53 -36.74 14.36 -6.23
CA SER A 53 -35.56 13.60 -5.85
C SER A 53 -35.69 12.30 -6.61
N ASP A 54 -35.01 12.20 -7.75
CA ASP A 54 -34.68 10.91 -8.35
C ASP A 54 -33.94 10.12 -7.27
N THR A 55 -34.68 9.31 -6.52
CA THR A 55 -34.11 8.27 -5.72
C THR A 55 -33.47 7.30 -6.69
N VAL A 56 -32.22 7.54 -7.03
CA VAL A 56 -31.36 6.59 -7.74
C VAL A 56 -31.23 5.39 -6.83
N ARG A 57 -32.17 4.45 -6.99
CA ARG A 57 -32.10 3.13 -6.39
C ARG A 57 -31.07 2.35 -7.17
N LEU A 58 -29.85 2.32 -6.63
CA LEU A 58 -28.73 1.55 -7.16
C LEU A 58 -28.92 0.09 -6.73
N ASP A 59 -29.93 -0.57 -7.28
CA ASP A 59 -30.16 -2.00 -7.07
C ASP A 59 -29.23 -2.77 -8.03
N SER A 60 -27.96 -2.92 -7.65
CA SER A 60 -27.09 -3.91 -8.29
C SER A 60 -27.48 -5.30 -7.78
N ASN A 61 -28.23 -6.03 -8.60
CA ASN A 61 -28.38 -7.48 -8.45
C ASN A 61 -26.99 -8.12 -8.55
N ILE A 62 -26.42 -8.52 -7.41
CA ILE A 62 -25.22 -9.36 -7.35
C ILE A 62 -25.65 -10.77 -7.76
N THR A 63 -25.81 -10.96 -9.05
CA THR A 63 -25.73 -12.28 -9.65
C THR A 63 -24.22 -12.57 -9.76
N PRO A 64 -23.70 -13.71 -9.30
CA PRO A 64 -22.32 -14.10 -9.57
C PRO A 64 -22.22 -14.46 -11.05
N GLN A 65 -22.19 -13.42 -11.89
CA GLN A 65 -21.89 -13.52 -13.30
C GLN A 65 -20.39 -13.80 -13.39
N ASP A 66 -20.01 -14.88 -14.04
CA ASP A 66 -18.63 -15.10 -14.45
C ASP A 66 -18.27 -14.02 -15.47
N ASP A 67 -17.83 -12.86 -14.97
CA ASP A 67 -17.29 -11.81 -15.80
C ASP A 67 -16.04 -12.37 -16.50
N PRO A 68 -16.03 -12.48 -17.84
CA PRO A 68 -14.88 -13.01 -18.59
C PRO A 68 -13.63 -12.12 -18.47
N GLU A 69 -13.77 -10.96 -17.82
CA GLU A 69 -12.73 -9.96 -17.57
C GLU A 69 -12.01 -10.14 -16.24
N THR A 70 -12.28 -11.21 -15.47
CA THR A 70 -11.59 -11.48 -14.20
C THR A 70 -10.82 -12.80 -14.21
N THR A 71 -9.69 -12.84 -13.52
CA THR A 71 -8.88 -14.03 -13.25
C THR A 71 -8.94 -14.31 -11.75
N THR A 72 -9.22 -15.55 -11.37
CA THR A 72 -9.31 -15.96 -9.96
C THR A 72 -7.99 -16.57 -9.51
N ASP A 73 -7.50 -16.18 -8.33
CA ASP A 73 -6.39 -16.86 -7.67
C ASP A 73 -6.86 -18.24 -7.16
N PRO A 74 -6.32 -19.35 -7.67
CA PRO A 74 -6.77 -20.70 -7.33
C PRO A 74 -6.61 -21.04 -5.84
N ALA A 75 -5.67 -20.39 -5.14
CA ALA A 75 -5.39 -20.71 -3.74
C ALA A 75 -6.31 -19.97 -2.76
N THR A 76 -6.78 -18.77 -3.12
CA THR A 76 -7.50 -17.87 -2.21
C THR A 76 -8.93 -17.57 -2.64
N GLY A 77 -9.29 -17.85 -3.88
CA GLY A 77 -10.58 -17.50 -4.47
C GLY A 77 -10.76 -16.00 -4.72
N ILE A 78 -9.73 -15.19 -4.51
CA ILE A 78 -9.77 -13.74 -4.76
C ILE A 78 -9.75 -13.50 -6.27
N ARG A 79 -10.66 -12.66 -6.75
CA ARG A 79 -10.77 -12.30 -8.17
C ARG A 79 -10.02 -11.01 -8.46
N PHE A 80 -9.29 -10.99 -9.56
CA PHE A 80 -8.55 -9.85 -10.06
C PHE A 80 -9.04 -9.51 -11.47
N PRO A 81 -9.25 -8.23 -11.81
CA PRO A 81 -9.57 -7.84 -13.18
C PRO A 81 -8.38 -8.15 -14.11
N LYS A 82 -8.64 -8.44 -15.39
CA LYS A 82 -7.62 -8.66 -16.42
C LYS A 82 -6.95 -7.37 -16.86
N THR A 83 -7.64 -6.25 -16.74
CA THR A 83 -7.11 -4.93 -17.08
C THR A 83 -7.41 -3.93 -15.97
N VAL A 84 -6.43 -3.08 -15.66
CA VAL A 84 -6.59 -2.02 -14.65
C VAL A 84 -6.26 -0.67 -15.27
N LYS A 85 -7.13 0.30 -15.02
CA LYS A 85 -6.89 1.73 -15.27
C LYS A 85 -6.57 2.40 -13.95
N VAL A 86 -5.35 2.91 -13.83
CA VAL A 86 -4.93 3.65 -12.64
C VAL A 86 -5.50 5.06 -12.71
N ALA A 87 -6.35 5.43 -11.75
CA ALA A 87 -6.89 6.77 -11.66
C ALA A 87 -5.75 7.77 -11.36
N SER A 88 -5.44 8.62 -12.33
CA SER A 88 -4.40 9.64 -12.23
C SER A 88 -4.85 10.92 -12.92
N LYS A 89 -4.29 12.06 -12.48
CA LYS A 89 -4.48 13.35 -13.14
C LYS A 89 -3.79 13.40 -14.52
N VAL A 90 -2.84 12.50 -14.76
CA VAL A 90 -2.10 12.35 -16.01
C VAL A 90 -2.60 11.08 -16.71
N PRO A 91 -2.78 11.07 -18.05
CA PRO A 91 -3.15 9.87 -18.77
C PRO A 91 -2.09 8.78 -18.56
N LEU A 92 -2.50 7.66 -17.94
CA LEU A 92 -1.66 6.49 -17.72
C LEU A 92 -2.09 5.36 -18.68
N PRO A 93 -1.16 4.50 -19.10
CA PRO A 93 -1.48 3.34 -19.92
C PRO A 93 -2.40 2.38 -19.17
N ILE A 94 -3.17 1.59 -19.94
CA ILE A 94 -3.97 0.50 -19.40
C ILE A 94 -3.02 -0.65 -19.09
N LEU A 95 -3.07 -1.17 -17.87
CA LEU A 95 -2.22 -2.28 -17.48
C LEU A 95 -2.95 -3.61 -17.66
N SER A 96 -2.25 -4.59 -18.23
CA SER A 96 -2.75 -5.94 -18.44
C SER A 96 -2.24 -6.87 -17.33
N LEU A 97 -3.09 -7.78 -16.87
CA LEU A 97 -2.74 -8.77 -15.86
C LEU A 97 -1.76 -9.77 -16.46
N VAL A 98 -0.58 -9.87 -15.84
CA VAL A 98 0.49 -10.79 -16.26
C VAL A 98 0.50 -12.04 -15.39
N GLY A 99 0.11 -11.93 -14.11
CA GLY A 99 0.01 -13.11 -13.26
C GLY A 99 -0.62 -12.83 -11.90
N VAL A 100 -1.13 -13.89 -11.29
CA VAL A 100 -1.67 -13.90 -9.93
C VAL A 100 -1.01 -14.99 -9.10
N GLY A 101 -0.93 -14.78 -7.79
CA GLY A 101 -0.43 -15.81 -6.89
C GLY A 101 -0.65 -15.47 -5.42
N VAL A 102 -0.56 -16.48 -4.57
CA VAL A 102 -0.65 -16.33 -3.12
C VAL A 102 0.73 -16.27 -2.48
N ARG A 103 0.88 -15.41 -1.46
CA ARG A 103 2.01 -15.49 -0.52
C ARG A 103 1.65 -16.37 0.65
N THR A 104 2.50 -17.35 0.91
CA THR A 104 2.34 -18.33 1.98
C THR A 104 3.55 -18.32 2.91
N VAL A 105 3.34 -18.39 4.22
CA VAL A 105 4.45 -18.52 5.20
C VAL A 105 4.77 -19.98 5.50
N SER A 106 6.07 -20.27 5.64
CA SER A 106 6.66 -21.61 5.49
C SER A 106 6.28 -22.65 6.54
N PHE A 107 5.96 -22.25 7.78
CA PHE A 107 5.77 -23.22 8.88
C PHE A 107 4.35 -23.80 8.97
N LEU A 108 3.31 -22.99 8.74
CA LEU A 108 1.90 -23.42 8.85
C LEU A 108 1.15 -23.36 7.52
N ARG A 109 1.87 -23.11 6.41
CA ARG A 109 1.29 -22.83 5.09
C ARG A 109 0.16 -21.81 5.14
N VAL A 110 0.28 -20.81 6.02
CA VAL A 110 -0.73 -19.77 6.19
C VAL A 110 -0.62 -18.81 5.00
N GLN A 111 -1.72 -18.67 4.27
CA GLN A 111 -1.87 -17.68 3.22
C GLN A 111 -1.99 -16.29 3.87
N VAL A 112 -1.12 -15.37 3.48
CA VAL A 112 -1.06 -14.01 4.06
C VAL A 112 -1.81 -13.01 3.18
N TYR A 113 -1.54 -13.05 1.89
CA TYR A 113 -2.21 -12.22 0.89
C TYR A 113 -2.16 -12.89 -0.48
N SER A 114 -3.12 -12.56 -1.32
CA SER A 114 -3.02 -12.77 -2.76
C SER A 114 -2.41 -11.53 -3.41
N VAL A 115 -1.61 -11.73 -4.46
CA VAL A 115 -0.93 -10.68 -5.20
C VAL A 115 -1.18 -10.87 -6.69
N ALA A 116 -1.44 -9.76 -7.37
CA ALA A 116 -1.55 -9.69 -8.81
C ALA A 116 -0.49 -8.72 -9.36
N PHE A 117 0.16 -9.12 -10.44
CA PHE A 117 1.12 -8.30 -11.17
C PHE A 117 0.52 -7.87 -12.51
N TYR A 118 0.50 -6.56 -12.73
CA TYR A 118 0.06 -5.94 -13.97
C TYR A 118 1.21 -5.18 -14.61
N ALA A 119 1.26 -5.19 -15.94
CA ALA A 119 2.24 -4.43 -16.70
C ALA A 119 1.60 -3.83 -17.95
N ASP A 120 2.15 -2.70 -18.38
CA ASP A 120 1.87 -2.12 -19.69
C ASP A 120 2.61 -2.94 -20.76
N LEU A 121 1.94 -3.99 -21.26
CA LEU A 121 2.50 -4.86 -22.29
C LEU A 121 2.52 -4.19 -23.66
N ASP A 122 1.74 -3.12 -23.87
CA ASP A 122 1.59 -2.45 -25.18
C ASP A 122 2.54 -1.26 -25.36
N ASN A 123 3.48 -1.10 -24.44
CA ASN A 123 4.50 -0.07 -24.50
C ASN A 123 5.40 -0.25 -25.74
N PRO A 124 5.52 0.76 -26.63
CA PRO A 124 6.34 0.67 -27.84
C PRO A 124 7.85 0.57 -27.57
N ASN A 125 8.31 0.94 -26.36
CA ASN A 125 9.70 0.82 -25.98
C ASN A 125 10.09 -0.59 -25.49
N LEU A 126 9.09 -1.45 -25.24
CA LEU A 126 9.32 -2.81 -24.79
C LEU A 126 9.82 -3.65 -25.98
N LYS A 127 11.07 -4.10 -25.90
CA LYS A 127 11.69 -4.99 -26.89
C LYS A 127 12.08 -6.28 -26.20
N LEU A 128 11.37 -7.37 -26.49
CA LEU A 128 11.66 -8.66 -25.89
C LEU A 128 12.37 -9.53 -26.91
N ASP A 129 13.69 -9.67 -26.76
CA ASP A 129 14.44 -10.59 -27.60
C ASP A 129 13.96 -12.04 -27.35
N PRO A 130 13.63 -12.82 -28.40
CA PRO A 130 13.26 -14.22 -28.26
C PRO A 130 14.32 -15.08 -27.54
N SER A 131 15.60 -14.68 -27.59
CA SER A 131 16.72 -15.38 -26.95
C SER A 131 16.86 -15.14 -25.45
N MET A 132 16.19 -14.10 -24.90
CA MET A 132 16.25 -13.80 -23.46
C MET A 132 15.57 -14.88 -22.62
N THR A 133 16.16 -15.15 -21.46
CA THR A 133 15.53 -15.99 -20.45
C THR A 133 14.25 -15.33 -19.92
N PRO A 134 13.28 -16.12 -19.40
CA PRO A 134 12.05 -15.54 -18.86
C PRO A 134 12.29 -14.52 -17.74
N ASP A 135 13.30 -14.77 -16.90
CA ASP A 135 13.66 -13.86 -15.80
C ASP A 135 14.25 -12.54 -16.34
N GLU A 136 15.03 -12.56 -17.42
CA GLU A 136 15.52 -11.35 -18.11
C GLU A 136 14.38 -10.58 -18.76
N LYS A 137 13.43 -11.27 -19.41
CA LYS A 137 12.24 -10.62 -19.97
C LYS A 137 11.41 -9.91 -18.89
N ILE A 138 11.23 -10.54 -17.73
CA ILE A 138 10.55 -9.91 -16.58
C ILE A 138 11.32 -8.66 -16.13
N GLN A 139 12.65 -8.74 -16.04
CA GLN A 139 13.46 -7.59 -15.68
C GLN A 139 13.32 -6.45 -16.69
N GLU A 140 13.29 -6.74 -17.99
CA GLU A 140 13.12 -5.76 -19.05
C GLU A 140 11.73 -5.10 -19.01
N ILE A 141 10.67 -5.90 -18.81
CA ILE A 141 9.31 -5.38 -18.60
C ILE A 141 9.29 -4.40 -17.42
N VAL A 142 9.86 -4.79 -16.29
CA VAL A 142 9.86 -3.95 -15.08
C VAL A 142 10.72 -2.70 -15.27
N LYS A 143 11.84 -2.75 -16.01
CA LYS A 143 12.69 -1.58 -16.26
C LYS A 143 12.06 -0.57 -17.22
N THR A 144 11.36 -1.06 -18.24
CA THR A 144 10.92 -0.24 -19.37
C THR A 144 9.45 0.19 -19.28
N CYS A 145 8.60 -0.60 -18.61
CA CYS A 145 7.14 -0.40 -18.61
C CYS A 145 6.59 0.19 -17.31
N ALA A 146 5.35 0.66 -17.38
CA ALA A 146 4.54 0.91 -16.19
C ALA A 146 4.09 -0.44 -15.59
N CYS A 147 4.10 -0.57 -14.27
CA CYS A 147 3.66 -1.79 -13.60
C CYS A 147 2.78 -1.49 -12.39
N GLU A 148 1.90 -2.41 -12.02
CA GLU A 148 1.14 -2.34 -10.77
C GLU A 148 1.21 -3.68 -10.04
N ILE A 149 1.45 -3.61 -8.74
CA ILE A 149 1.33 -4.74 -7.82
C ILE A 149 0.12 -4.47 -6.95
N ARG A 150 -0.89 -5.32 -7.08
CA ARG A 150 -2.08 -5.29 -6.23
C ARG A 150 -1.99 -6.39 -5.19
N ILE A 151 -2.01 -6.02 -3.92
CA ILE A 151 -1.98 -6.94 -2.79
C ILE A 151 -3.35 -6.96 -2.12
N VAL A 152 -3.94 -8.14 -1.96
CA VAL A 152 -5.23 -8.33 -1.28
C VAL A 152 -5.03 -9.27 -0.09
N PRO A 153 -5.08 -8.77 1.16
CA PRO A 153 -4.93 -9.61 2.34
C PRO A 153 -6.03 -10.65 2.45
N THR A 154 -5.65 -11.90 2.70
CA THR A 154 -6.60 -12.99 2.96
C THR A 154 -7.04 -13.02 4.41
N ARG A 155 -6.40 -12.22 5.28
CA ARG A 155 -6.69 -12.07 6.71
C ARG A 155 -6.42 -10.63 7.16
N SER A 156 -6.94 -10.24 8.32
CA SER A 156 -6.58 -8.96 8.93
C SER A 156 -5.09 -8.93 9.28
N THR A 157 -4.40 -7.88 8.87
CA THR A 157 -2.99 -7.64 9.16
C THR A 157 -2.78 -6.17 9.51
N SER A 158 -1.53 -5.70 9.60
CA SER A 158 -1.21 -4.28 9.77
C SER A 158 -0.29 -3.80 8.66
N TYR A 159 -0.37 -2.50 8.37
CA TYR A 159 0.58 -1.83 7.49
C TYR A 159 2.02 -1.92 8.02
N SER A 160 2.21 -1.95 9.34
CA SER A 160 3.54 -2.15 9.95
C SER A 160 4.16 -3.50 9.59
N HIS A 161 3.39 -4.59 9.58
CA HIS A 161 3.92 -5.90 9.19
C HIS A 161 4.31 -5.96 7.71
N LEU A 162 3.49 -5.37 6.83
CA LEU A 162 3.81 -5.27 5.40
C LEU A 162 5.04 -4.40 5.16
N ARG A 163 5.11 -3.22 5.78
CA ARG A 163 6.27 -2.33 5.76
C ARG A 163 7.54 -3.07 6.14
N ASP A 164 7.53 -3.75 7.28
CA ASP A 164 8.73 -4.42 7.79
C ASP A 164 9.15 -5.60 6.90
N ALA A 165 8.22 -6.24 6.20
CA ALA A 165 8.54 -7.21 5.15
C ALA A 165 9.19 -6.55 3.92
N PHE A 166 8.64 -5.43 3.43
CA PHE A 166 9.19 -4.70 2.28
C PHE A 166 10.57 -4.12 2.57
N ILE A 167 10.75 -3.49 3.74
CA ILE A 167 12.04 -2.94 4.15
C ILE A 167 13.08 -4.05 4.22
N ARG A 168 12.75 -5.20 4.83
CA ARG A 168 13.65 -6.35 4.85
C ARG A 168 14.04 -6.79 3.43
N ALA A 169 13.06 -6.99 2.55
CA ALA A 169 13.33 -7.40 1.17
C ALA A 169 14.29 -6.44 0.45
N ILE A 170 14.03 -5.12 0.50
CA ILE A 170 14.88 -4.12 -0.16
C ILE A 170 16.27 -4.06 0.48
N THR A 171 16.37 -4.10 1.81
CA THR A 171 17.68 -4.07 2.48
C THR A 171 18.52 -5.31 2.19
N THR A 172 17.89 -6.50 2.08
CA THR A 172 18.56 -7.72 1.64
C THR A 172 19.09 -7.56 0.21
N ARG A 173 18.26 -7.05 -0.71
CA ARG A 173 18.67 -6.78 -2.10
C ARG A 173 19.81 -5.78 -2.17
N LEU A 174 19.73 -4.68 -1.42
CA LEU A 174 20.80 -3.69 -1.34
C LEU A 174 22.14 -4.34 -0.93
N SER A 175 22.10 -5.23 0.07
CA SER A 175 23.30 -5.95 0.50
C SER A 175 23.83 -6.91 -0.56
N VAL A 176 22.96 -7.62 -1.28
CA VAL A 176 23.35 -8.54 -2.36
C VAL A 176 23.94 -7.77 -3.55
N SER A 177 23.31 -6.67 -3.98
CA SER A 177 23.80 -5.84 -5.08
C SER A 177 25.17 -5.22 -4.79
N ARG A 178 25.40 -4.77 -3.54
CA ARG A 178 26.73 -4.30 -3.10
C ARG A 178 27.77 -5.42 -3.17
N LYS A 179 27.43 -6.62 -2.67
CA LYS A 179 28.36 -7.78 -2.69
C LYS A 179 28.70 -8.25 -4.09
N ASN A 180 27.73 -8.20 -5.00
CA ASN A 180 27.89 -8.63 -6.39
C ASN A 180 28.51 -7.55 -7.28
N GLY A 181 28.80 -6.35 -6.74
CA GLY A 181 29.40 -5.24 -7.49
C GLY A 181 28.47 -4.61 -8.54
N THR A 182 27.17 -4.93 -8.53
CA THR A 182 26.20 -4.35 -9.46
C THR A 182 25.74 -2.94 -9.06
N LEU A 183 26.11 -2.51 -7.86
CA LEU A 183 25.75 -1.22 -7.28
C LEU A 183 27.00 -0.56 -6.71
N THR A 184 27.26 0.69 -7.07
CA THR A 184 28.35 1.47 -6.49
C THR A 184 28.03 1.90 -5.07
N ASP A 185 29.05 2.19 -4.26
CA ASP A 185 28.85 2.69 -2.90
C ASP A 185 28.07 4.02 -2.87
N GLU A 186 28.25 4.85 -3.89
CA GLU A 186 27.51 6.11 -4.08
C GLU A 186 26.02 5.86 -4.28
N GLN A 187 25.64 5.00 -5.24
CA GLN A 187 24.24 4.61 -5.47
C GLN A 187 23.63 3.98 -4.22
N ALA A 188 24.43 3.22 -3.48
CA ALA A 188 24.00 2.59 -2.26
C ALA A 188 23.76 3.56 -1.11
N PHE A 189 24.50 4.67 -1.08
CA PHE A 189 24.28 5.78 -0.17
C PHE A 189 23.02 6.57 -0.56
N GLU A 190 22.83 6.85 -1.86
CA GLU A 190 21.65 7.53 -2.39
C GLU A 190 20.35 6.76 -2.08
N ALA A 191 20.38 5.43 -2.15
CA ALA A 191 19.23 4.57 -1.84
C ALA A 191 18.78 4.65 -0.36
N ALA A 192 19.63 5.10 0.56
CA ALA A 192 19.32 5.11 1.99
C ALA A 192 18.16 6.06 2.35
N SER A 193 18.10 7.24 1.73
CA SER A 193 17.04 8.23 1.98
C SER A 193 15.66 7.74 1.48
N PRO A 194 15.52 7.25 0.24
CA PRO A 194 14.28 6.64 -0.25
C PRO A 194 13.81 5.42 0.58
N ILE A 195 14.73 4.57 1.07
CA ILE A 195 14.38 3.46 1.98
C ILE A 195 13.82 3.96 3.31
N ARG A 196 14.40 5.03 3.87
CA ARG A 196 13.85 5.68 5.08
C ARG A 196 12.47 6.27 4.82
N LYS A 197 12.28 6.93 3.67
CA LYS A 197 10.97 7.46 3.25
C LYS A 197 9.94 6.34 3.12
N LEU A 198 10.29 5.21 2.50
CA LEU A 198 9.44 4.02 2.40
C LEU A 198 8.94 3.59 3.78
N LYS A 199 9.83 3.55 4.78
CA LYS A 199 9.46 3.17 6.15
C LYS A 199 8.43 4.13 6.76
N THR A 200 8.50 5.43 6.44
CA THR A 200 7.60 6.44 7.01
C THR A 200 6.23 6.51 6.34
N LEU A 201 6.07 6.00 5.10
CA LEU A 201 4.79 6.04 4.38
C LEU A 201 3.70 5.17 5.03
N PHE A 202 4.10 4.10 5.72
CA PHE A 202 3.16 3.12 6.26
C PHE A 202 2.74 3.49 7.70
N PRO A 203 1.45 3.77 7.94
CA PRO A 203 0.94 4.05 9.28
C PRO A 203 0.96 2.79 10.15
N ASN A 204 0.82 2.98 11.47
CA ASN A 204 0.65 1.88 12.41
C ASN A 204 -0.84 1.54 12.59
N THR A 205 -1.57 1.38 11.48
CA THR A 205 -3.00 1.00 11.47
C THR A 205 -3.17 -0.42 10.93
N ALA A 206 -4.32 -1.01 11.23
CA ALA A 206 -4.71 -2.30 10.67
C ALA A 206 -5.05 -2.14 9.17
N LEU A 207 -4.72 -3.18 8.39
CA LEU A 207 -5.19 -3.37 7.04
C LEU A 207 -6.24 -4.49 7.07
N SER A 208 -7.46 -4.16 6.67
CA SER A 208 -8.59 -5.08 6.70
C SER A 208 -8.44 -6.19 5.66
N LYS A 209 -9.04 -7.34 5.98
CA LYS A 209 -9.17 -8.46 5.04
C LYS A 209 -9.86 -7.97 3.76
N HIS A 210 -9.37 -8.43 2.61
CA HIS A 210 -9.89 -8.08 1.28
C HIS A 210 -9.79 -6.60 0.88
N SER A 211 -9.16 -5.73 1.67
CA SER A 211 -8.85 -4.37 1.23
C SER A 211 -7.63 -4.38 0.32
N PRO A 212 -7.75 -3.98 -0.97
CA PRO A 212 -6.61 -3.95 -1.87
C PRO A 212 -5.62 -2.86 -1.46
N LEU A 213 -4.34 -3.19 -1.52
CA LEU A 213 -3.24 -2.24 -1.48
C LEU A 213 -2.59 -2.23 -2.87
N ASP A 214 -2.76 -1.12 -3.58
CA ASP A 214 -2.27 -0.95 -4.93
C ASP A 214 -0.96 -0.16 -4.93
N ILE A 215 0.04 -0.72 -5.60
CA ILE A 215 1.38 -0.17 -5.68
C ILE A 215 1.72 0.00 -7.15
N PHE A 216 1.77 1.25 -7.60
CA PHE A 216 1.99 1.60 -9.00
C PHE A 216 3.41 2.09 -9.22
N LEU A 217 4.09 1.50 -10.19
CA LEU A 217 5.41 1.89 -10.68
C LEU A 217 5.25 2.68 -11.98
N TYR A 218 5.66 3.94 -11.95
CA TYR A 218 5.61 4.81 -13.12
C TYR A 218 6.59 4.33 -14.20
N PRO A 219 6.26 4.46 -15.50
CA PRO A 219 7.22 4.22 -16.57
C PRO A 219 8.46 5.13 -16.40
N PRO A 220 9.66 4.68 -16.80
CA PRO A 220 10.86 5.50 -16.72
C PRO A 220 10.72 6.76 -17.57
N ILE A 221 11.02 7.93 -16.98
CA ILE A 221 11.06 9.20 -17.70
C ILE A 221 12.52 9.66 -17.75
N PRO A 222 13.10 9.88 -18.95
CA PRO A 222 14.48 10.34 -19.07
C PRO A 222 14.74 11.61 -18.24
N GLY A 223 15.80 11.58 -17.42
CA GLY A 223 16.22 12.72 -16.61
C GLY A 223 15.39 12.98 -15.34
N LYS A 224 14.45 12.10 -14.97
CA LYS A 224 13.71 12.18 -13.70
C LYS A 224 13.82 10.87 -12.93
N PRO A 225 13.91 10.92 -11.60
CA PRO A 225 13.87 9.70 -10.79
C PRO A 225 12.52 9.00 -10.95
N ARG A 226 12.56 7.67 -11.00
CA ARG A 226 11.40 6.83 -11.15
C ARG A 226 10.52 6.90 -9.91
N VAL A 227 9.21 7.01 -10.13
CA VAL A 227 8.22 7.17 -9.06
C VAL A 227 7.52 5.86 -8.76
N LEU A 228 7.52 5.46 -7.49
CA LEU A 228 6.72 4.36 -6.95
C LEU A 228 5.63 4.95 -6.05
N ILE A 229 4.36 4.68 -6.37
CA ILE A 229 3.19 5.22 -5.68
C ILE A 229 2.51 4.09 -4.91
N PHE A 230 2.37 4.25 -3.60
CA PHE A 230 1.51 3.44 -2.76
C PHE A 230 0.17 4.16 -2.65
N ARG A 231 -0.89 3.57 -3.20
CA ARG A 231 -2.23 4.20 -3.18
C ARG A 231 -2.61 4.53 -1.74
N ASP A 232 -3.06 5.76 -1.53
CA ASP A 232 -3.46 6.33 -0.24
C ASP A 232 -2.36 6.46 0.84
N LEU A 233 -1.11 6.06 0.56
CA LEU A 233 0.00 6.13 1.51
C LEU A 233 1.09 7.13 1.10
N GLY A 234 1.30 7.33 -0.21
CA GLY A 234 2.24 8.33 -0.75
C GLY A 234 3.18 7.76 -1.80
N SER A 235 4.25 8.50 -2.13
CA SER A 235 5.17 8.16 -3.22
C SER A 235 6.65 8.22 -2.83
N ILE A 236 7.45 7.47 -3.58
CA ILE A 236 8.92 7.40 -3.48
C ILE A 236 9.51 7.71 -4.85
N GLU A 237 10.55 8.52 -4.86
CA GLU A 237 11.27 8.90 -6.06
C GLU A 237 12.69 8.33 -5.94
N SER A 238 12.99 7.29 -6.71
CA SER A 238 14.29 6.64 -6.75
C SER A 238 14.29 5.57 -7.83
N ASP A 239 15.25 5.64 -8.76
CA ASP A 239 15.37 4.65 -9.84
C ASP A 239 15.60 3.24 -9.29
N TRP A 240 16.56 3.13 -8.36
CA TRP A 240 16.92 1.85 -7.76
C TRP A 240 15.81 1.32 -6.85
N VAL A 241 15.35 2.09 -5.85
CA VAL A 241 14.35 1.57 -4.89
C VAL A 241 13.02 1.25 -5.57
N ALA A 242 12.56 2.07 -6.52
CA ALA A 242 11.30 1.83 -7.22
C ALA A 242 11.34 0.55 -8.07
N THR A 243 12.42 0.36 -8.83
CA THR A 243 12.60 -0.80 -9.72
C THR A 243 12.80 -2.08 -8.90
N GLU A 244 13.68 -2.04 -7.89
CA GLU A 244 13.99 -3.18 -7.04
C GLU A 244 12.82 -3.59 -6.15
N PHE A 245 11.95 -2.64 -5.78
CA PHE A 245 10.69 -2.95 -5.11
C PHE A 245 9.79 -3.85 -5.98
N VAL A 246 9.76 -3.71 -7.30
CA VAL A 246 8.97 -4.64 -8.11
C VAL A 246 9.73 -5.93 -8.36
N LEU A 247 11.04 -5.85 -8.63
CA LEU A 247 11.88 -7.02 -8.91
C LEU A 247 12.00 -8.00 -7.74
N HIS A 248 11.83 -7.56 -6.48
CA HIS A 248 11.85 -8.50 -5.36
C HIS A 248 10.75 -9.55 -5.42
N TYR A 249 9.67 -9.32 -6.19
CA TYR A 249 8.63 -10.32 -6.39
C TYR A 249 9.05 -11.50 -7.28
N PHE A 250 10.13 -11.33 -8.07
CA PHE A 250 10.53 -12.27 -9.11
C PHE A 250 11.94 -12.84 -8.93
N GLU A 251 12.71 -12.33 -7.97
CA GLU A 251 14.04 -12.86 -7.63
C GLU A 251 13.95 -14.19 -6.88
N GLY A 252 14.70 -15.19 -7.36
CA GLY A 252 14.61 -16.56 -6.83
C GLY A 252 13.18 -17.08 -6.94
N GLU A 253 12.62 -17.50 -5.82
CA GLU A 253 11.20 -17.92 -5.71
C GLU A 253 10.26 -16.75 -5.38
N GLY A 254 10.80 -15.57 -5.10
CA GLY A 254 10.05 -14.42 -4.63
C GLY A 254 9.26 -14.66 -3.32
N PRO A 255 8.42 -13.71 -2.91
CA PRO A 255 7.47 -13.90 -1.82
C PRO A 255 6.26 -14.76 -2.25
N SER A 256 6.09 -15.02 -3.55
CA SER A 256 5.01 -15.83 -4.10
C SER A 256 5.51 -16.66 -5.29
N PRO A 257 5.93 -17.92 -5.03
CA PRO A 257 6.26 -18.88 -6.10
C PRO A 257 5.15 -19.05 -7.16
N PRO A 258 3.84 -19.15 -6.80
CA PRO A 258 2.80 -19.29 -7.83
C PRO A 258 2.66 -18.06 -8.73
N LEU A 259 2.90 -16.85 -8.18
CA LEU A 259 2.92 -15.63 -8.99
C LEU A 259 4.04 -15.71 -10.04
N LYS A 260 5.26 -16.03 -9.61
CA LYS A 260 6.41 -16.11 -10.53
C LYS A 260 6.15 -17.13 -11.63
N LYS A 261 5.63 -18.31 -11.29
CA LYS A 261 5.32 -19.35 -12.27
C LYS A 261 4.35 -18.86 -13.35
N MET A 262 3.24 -18.23 -12.96
CA MET A 262 2.25 -17.71 -13.91
C MET A 262 2.78 -16.56 -14.76
N VAL A 263 3.60 -15.68 -14.17
CA VAL A 263 4.25 -14.60 -14.92
C VAL A 263 5.23 -15.16 -15.95
N VAL A 264 6.02 -16.18 -15.59
CA VAL A 264 6.94 -16.84 -16.53
C VAL A 264 6.18 -17.48 -17.70
N GLU A 265 5.08 -18.21 -17.43
CA GLU A 265 4.23 -18.80 -18.47
C GLU A 265 3.67 -17.73 -19.41
N THR A 266 3.19 -16.61 -18.85
CA THR A 266 2.65 -15.49 -19.64
C THR A 266 3.74 -14.84 -20.48
N VAL A 267 4.90 -14.54 -19.90
CA VAL A 267 6.02 -13.90 -20.60
C VAL A 267 6.64 -14.80 -21.67
N GLN A 268 6.60 -16.13 -21.50
CA GLN A 268 7.00 -17.08 -22.54
C GLN A 268 6.05 -17.06 -23.74
N SER A 269 4.75 -16.85 -23.51
CA SER A 269 3.76 -16.72 -24.57
C SER A 269 3.83 -15.38 -25.32
N LEU A 270 4.46 -14.36 -24.72
CA LEU A 270 4.65 -13.05 -25.34
C LEU A 270 5.84 -13.09 -26.32
N GLN A 271 5.53 -12.99 -27.61
CA GLN A 271 6.50 -12.74 -28.68
C GLN A 271 6.28 -11.29 -29.15
N LYS A 272 7.07 -10.33 -28.65
CA LYS A 272 7.01 -8.91 -29.02
C LYS A 272 8.39 -8.38 -29.36
#